data_AF-A0A255ZZ39-F1
#
_entry.id   AF-A0A255ZZ39-F1
#
_cell.length_a   1.000
_cell.length_b   1.000
_cell.length_c   1.000
_cell.angle_alpha   90.00
_cell.angle_beta   90.00
_cell.angle_gamma   90.00
#
_symmetry.space_group_name_H-M   'P 1'
#
loop_
_entity.id
_entity.type
_entity.pdbx_description
1 polymer ?
#
loop_
_entity_poly.entity_id
_entity_poly.type
_entity_poly.pdbx_seq_one_letter_code
_entity_poly.pdbx_strand_id
1 'polypeptide(L)'
;MSKRLEAKITCPSCGNQFDFTLYRTIWGEYPENRELVMSNKINVATCPRCNKQTKLPFPFMYTNAERQFAVWWEPEFDAQIGKDSEGYVQMMGPGNYLAAAPRIKDWNEFKQTIIKFESGELKAKPAVISQDE
;
A
#
# COMPACT_ATOMS: atom_id res chain seq x y z
N MET A 1 10.37 6.53 -1.06
CA MET A 1 10.67 5.27 -1.76
C MET A 1 9.75 4.15 -1.29
N SER A 2 9.46 3.18 -2.15
CA SER A 2 8.70 1.98 -1.81
C SER A 2 9.40 1.14 -0.72
N LYS A 3 8.64 0.64 0.26
CA LYS A 3 9.15 -0.22 1.34
C LYS A 3 8.85 -1.68 0.98
N ARG A 4 9.89 -2.51 1.03
CA ARG A 4 9.82 -3.95 0.74
C ARG A 4 10.16 -4.77 1.98
N LEU A 5 9.58 -5.96 2.08
CA LEU A 5 9.80 -6.91 3.18
C LEU A 5 10.04 -8.29 2.58
N GLU A 6 11.02 -9.02 3.10
CA GLU A 6 11.21 -10.43 2.75
C GLU A 6 10.26 -11.30 3.57
N ALA A 7 9.59 -12.24 2.91
CA ALA A 7 8.66 -13.16 3.54
C ALA A 7 8.83 -14.57 2.99
N LYS A 8 8.57 -15.57 3.84
CA LYS A 8 8.47 -16.97 3.43
C LYS A 8 7.01 -17.32 3.19
N ILE A 9 6.67 -17.66 1.94
CA ILE A 9 5.30 -17.95 1.50
C ILE A 9 5.11 -19.45 1.39
N THR A 10 3.98 -19.95 1.89
CA THR A 10 3.54 -21.33 1.65
C THR A 10 2.52 -21.34 0.51
N CYS A 11 2.80 -22.07 -0.57
CA CYS A 11 1.86 -22.19 -1.68
C CYS A 11 0.57 -22.91 -1.24
N PRO A 12 -0.62 -22.30 -1.38
CA PRO A 12 -1.87 -22.93 -0.95
C PRO A 12 -2.26 -24.14 -1.82
N SER A 13 -1.71 -24.27 -3.03
CA SER A 13 -2.04 -25.36 -3.95
C SER A 13 -1.17 -26.61 -3.80
N CYS A 14 0.10 -26.47 -3.40
CA CYS A 14 1.02 -27.62 -3.34
C CYS A 14 1.87 -27.68 -2.06
N GLY A 15 1.71 -26.73 -1.13
CA GLY A 15 2.45 -26.67 0.13
C GLY A 15 3.92 -26.23 0.01
N ASN A 16 4.45 -26.00 -1.19
CA ASN A 16 5.83 -25.58 -1.36
C ASN A 16 6.10 -24.22 -0.69
N GLN A 17 7.15 -24.16 0.12
CA GLN A 17 7.62 -22.91 0.72
C GLN A 17 8.69 -22.25 -0.14
N PHE A 18 8.64 -20.94 -0.27
CA PHE A 18 9.62 -20.16 -1.03
C PHE A 18 9.68 -18.72 -0.52
N ASP A 19 10.81 -18.05 -0.75
CA ASP A 19 11.00 -16.66 -0.36
C ASP A 19 10.37 -15.72 -1.41
N PHE A 20 9.81 -14.61 -0.94
CA PHE A 20 9.13 -13.62 -1.75
C PHE A 20 9.26 -12.23 -1.13
N THR A 21 9.51 -11.23 -1.98
CA THR A 21 9.58 -9.83 -1.56
C THR A 21 8.21 -9.15 -1.67
N LEU A 22 7.62 -8.81 -0.52
CA LEU A 22 6.36 -8.07 -0.40
C LEU A 22 6.59 -6.56 -0.47
N TYR A 23 5.67 -5.84 -1.10
CA TYR A 23 5.53 -4.40 -0.93
C TYR A 23 4.68 -4.10 0.31
N ARG A 24 5.24 -3.32 1.24
CA ARG A 24 4.54 -2.68 2.36
C ARG A 24 4.09 -1.27 2.01
N THR A 25 4.84 -0.59 1.15
CA THR A 25 4.48 0.71 0.60
C THR A 25 4.94 0.75 -0.85
N ILE A 26 4.12 1.32 -1.72
CA ILE A 26 4.46 1.56 -3.12
C ILE A 26 4.17 3.02 -3.50
N TRP A 27 5.13 3.64 -4.17
CA TRP A 27 5.08 5.04 -4.60
C TRP A 27 4.51 5.12 -6.01
N GLY A 28 3.27 5.59 -6.12
CA GLY A 28 2.46 5.60 -7.33
C GLY A 28 2.70 6.77 -8.28
N GLU A 29 3.51 7.75 -7.89
CA GLU A 29 4.05 8.77 -8.79
C GLU A 29 4.92 8.15 -9.90
N TYR A 30 5.51 6.97 -9.66
CA TYR A 30 6.23 6.22 -10.66
C TYR A 30 5.26 5.38 -11.52
N PRO A 31 5.21 5.58 -12.85
CA PRO A 31 4.26 4.89 -13.73
C PRO A 31 4.29 3.36 -13.63
N GLU A 32 5.48 2.77 -13.50
CA GLU A 32 5.67 1.32 -13.37
C GLU A 32 5.07 0.76 -12.07
N ASN A 33 5.14 1.54 -10.98
CA ASN A 33 4.57 1.17 -9.70
C ASN A 33 3.04 1.26 -9.73
N ARG A 34 2.52 2.33 -10.34
CA ARG A 34 1.08 2.46 -10.58
C ARG A 34 0.56 1.31 -11.42
N GLU A 35 1.25 0.96 -12.50
CA GLU A 35 0.88 -0.15 -13.36
C GLU A 35 0.86 -1.49 -12.61
N LEU A 36 1.84 -1.76 -11.75
CA LEU A 36 1.85 -2.97 -10.89
C LEU A 36 0.58 -3.09 -10.03
N VAL A 37 0.08 -1.97 -9.50
CA VAL A 37 -1.15 -1.94 -8.70
C VAL A 37 -2.38 -2.11 -9.60
N MET A 38 -2.49 -1.29 -10.65
CA MET A 38 -3.69 -1.24 -11.49
C MET A 38 -3.90 -2.52 -12.31
N SER A 39 -2.82 -3.21 -12.69
CA SER A 39 -2.85 -4.49 -13.39
C SER A 39 -2.96 -5.73 -12.46
N ASN A 40 -3.20 -5.52 -11.17
CA ASN A 40 -3.32 -6.57 -10.15
C ASN A 40 -2.05 -7.39 -9.89
N LYS A 41 -0.87 -6.96 -10.36
CA LYS A 41 0.39 -7.72 -10.27
C LYS A 41 1.15 -7.54 -8.95
N ILE A 42 0.86 -6.48 -8.20
CA ILE A 42 1.53 -6.23 -6.91
C ILE A 42 1.21 -7.32 -5.88
N ASN A 43 2.22 -7.76 -5.12
CA ASN A 43 2.10 -8.81 -4.09
C ASN A 43 1.42 -10.09 -4.62
N VAL A 44 1.69 -10.44 -5.88
CA VAL A 44 1.28 -11.72 -6.48
C VAL A 44 2.48 -12.66 -6.51
N ALA A 45 2.42 -13.71 -5.70
CA ALA A 45 3.47 -14.72 -5.67
C ALA A 45 3.21 -15.80 -6.73
N THR A 46 4.25 -16.17 -7.48
CA THR A 46 4.22 -17.31 -8.39
C THR A 46 4.98 -18.46 -7.76
N CYS A 47 4.31 -19.58 -7.50
CA CYS A 47 4.96 -20.74 -6.90
C CYS A 47 5.96 -21.37 -7.89
N PRO A 48 7.25 -21.54 -7.53
CA PRO A 48 8.25 -22.12 -8.43
C PRO A 48 8.04 -23.61 -8.70
N ARG A 49 7.23 -24.30 -7.89
CA ARG A 49 6.96 -25.74 -8.03
C ARG A 49 5.78 -26.06 -8.95
N CYS A 50 4.68 -25.33 -8.82
CA CYS A 50 3.43 -25.62 -9.55
C CYS A 50 2.95 -24.47 -10.45
N ASN A 51 3.69 -23.36 -10.52
CA ASN A 51 3.40 -22.17 -11.32
C ASN A 51 2.07 -21.46 -10.98
N LYS A 52 1.41 -21.84 -9.88
CA LYS A 52 0.19 -21.17 -9.44
C LYS A 52 0.52 -19.75 -8.95
N GLN A 53 -0.21 -18.77 -9.47
CA GLN A 53 -0.18 -17.40 -9.01
C GLN A 53 -1.21 -17.18 -7.90
N THR A 54 -0.80 -16.49 -6.83
CA THR A 54 -1.65 -16.17 -5.69
C THR A 54 -1.43 -14.72 -5.28
N LYS A 55 -2.52 -13.93 -5.22
CA LYS A 55 -2.51 -12.61 -4.59
C LYS A 55 -2.41 -12.79 -3.09
N LEU A 56 -1.39 -12.21 -2.46
CA LEU A 56 -1.19 -12.29 -1.02
C LEU A 56 -2.06 -11.22 -0.35
N PRO A 57 -2.93 -11.57 0.64
CA PRO A 57 -3.76 -10.62 1.38
C PRO A 57 -2.93 -9.84 2.41
N PHE A 58 -1.88 -9.17 1.96
CA PHE A 58 -0.95 -8.43 2.82
C PHE A 58 -1.26 -6.93 2.81
N PRO A 59 -1.51 -6.31 3.97
CA PRO A 59 -1.76 -4.88 4.05
C PRO A 59 -0.60 -4.04 3.52
N PHE A 60 -0.88 -3.14 2.57
CA PHE A 60 0.11 -2.24 1.99
C PHE A 60 -0.48 -0.88 1.62
N MET A 61 0.38 0.15 1.61
CA MET A 61 0.02 1.52 1.28
C MET A 61 0.42 1.86 -0.16
N TYR A 62 -0.54 2.37 -0.94
CA TYR A 62 -0.25 3.18 -2.12
C TYR A 62 -0.12 4.62 -1.68
N THR A 63 0.96 5.30 -2.06
CA THR A 63 1.16 6.72 -1.77
C THR A 63 1.60 7.44 -3.02
N ASN A 64 1.23 8.71 -3.15
CA ASN A 64 1.76 9.60 -4.17
C ASN A 64 2.17 10.90 -3.47
N ALA A 65 3.48 11.11 -3.34
CA ALA A 65 3.99 12.26 -2.59
C ALA A 65 3.80 13.59 -3.35
N GLU A 66 3.87 13.56 -4.69
CA GLU A 66 3.68 14.73 -5.55
C GLU A 66 2.26 15.31 -5.45
N ARG A 67 1.26 14.42 -5.35
CA ARG A 67 -0.15 14.76 -5.20
C ARG A 67 -0.66 14.71 -3.76
N GLN A 68 0.24 14.37 -2.82
CA GLN A 68 -0.01 14.29 -1.38
C GLN A 68 -1.28 13.51 -1.00
N PHE A 69 -1.39 12.27 -1.47
CA PHE A 69 -2.42 11.34 -1.02
C PHE A 69 -1.88 9.93 -0.80
N ALA A 70 -2.57 9.16 0.03
CA ALA A 70 -2.27 7.77 0.28
C ALA A 70 -3.56 6.98 0.50
N VAL A 71 -3.51 5.68 0.23
CA VAL A 71 -4.61 4.73 0.41
C VAL A 71 -4.00 3.42 0.92
N TRP A 72 -4.59 2.84 1.96
CA TRP A 72 -4.25 1.49 2.42
C TRP A 72 -5.18 0.47 1.79
N TRP A 73 -4.62 -0.60 1.24
CA TRP A 73 -5.34 -1.86 1.09
C TRP A 73 -5.10 -2.67 2.36
N GLU A 74 -6.15 -2.91 3.15
CA GLU A 74 -6.11 -3.62 4.43
C GLU A 74 -7.13 -4.76 4.39
N PRO A 75 -6.88 -5.85 3.64
CA PRO A 75 -7.81 -6.98 3.57
C PRO A 75 -7.95 -7.70 4.92
N GLU A 76 -6.91 -7.65 5.75
CA GLU A 76 -6.85 -8.12 7.12
C GLU A 76 -6.36 -6.99 8.02
N PHE A 77 -6.93 -6.89 9.24
CA PHE A 77 -6.59 -5.82 10.17
C PHE A 77 -5.11 -5.84 10.56
N ASP A 78 -4.46 -4.67 10.49
CA ASP A 78 -3.07 -4.50 10.88
C ASP A 78 -2.91 -3.33 11.87
N ALA A 79 -2.67 -3.71 13.14
CA ALA A 79 -2.45 -2.77 14.23
C ALA A 79 -1.25 -1.82 13.99
N GLN A 80 -0.27 -2.21 13.17
CA GLN A 80 0.89 -1.38 12.88
C GLN A 80 0.51 -0.14 12.07
N ILE A 81 -0.54 -0.18 11.24
CA ILE A 81 -1.01 0.99 10.50
C ILE A 81 -1.47 2.10 11.46
N GLY A 82 -2.07 1.74 12.60
CA GLY A 82 -2.42 2.71 13.65
C GLY A 82 -1.19 3.39 14.25
N LYS A 83 -0.17 2.61 14.61
CA LYS A 83 1.10 3.12 15.15
C LYS A 83 1.84 4.01 14.14
N ASP A 84 1.85 3.61 12.87
CA ASP A 84 2.47 4.40 11.79
C ASP A 84 1.75 5.75 11.63
N SER A 85 0.40 5.74 11.71
CA SER A 85 -0.41 6.96 11.67
C SER A 85 -0.10 7.93 12.80
N GLU A 86 0.11 7.46 14.03
CA GLU A 86 0.49 8.30 15.17
C GLU A 86 1.84 8.99 14.91
N GLY A 87 2.82 8.25 14.39
CA GLY A 87 4.12 8.82 13.99
C GLY A 87 3.99 9.89 12.91
N TYR A 88 3.16 9.67 11.89
CA TYR A 88 2.89 10.68 10.87
C TYR A 88 2.23 11.94 11.44
N VAL A 89 1.31 11.80 12.40
CA VAL A 89 0.69 12.96 13.08
C VAL A 89 1.73 13.77 13.83
N GLN A 90 2.65 13.12 14.53
CA GLN A 90 3.73 13.80 15.25
C GLN A 90 4.66 14.56 14.30
N MET A 91 4.98 13.99 13.14
CA MET A 91 5.95 14.58 12.19
C MET A 91 5.36 15.63 11.24
N MET A 92 4.09 15.50 10.86
CA MET A 92 3.49 16.29 9.77
C MET A 92 2.18 16.97 10.18
N GLY A 93 1.87 16.95 11.48
CA GLY A 93 0.66 17.49 12.05
C GLY A 93 -0.60 16.61 11.86
N PRO A 94 -1.66 16.90 12.63
CA PRO A 94 -2.89 16.11 12.60
C PRO A 94 -3.61 16.18 11.25
N GLY A 95 -4.07 15.02 10.79
CA GLY A 95 -4.88 14.88 9.59
C GLY A 95 -4.10 14.93 8.27
N ASN A 96 -2.76 14.92 8.30
CA ASN A 96 -1.96 14.82 7.07
C ASN A 96 -2.32 13.57 6.25
N TYR A 97 -2.07 13.60 4.94
CA TYR A 97 -2.52 12.56 4.01
C TYR A 97 -2.04 11.13 4.32
N LEU A 98 -0.91 10.97 5.02
CA LEU A 98 -0.40 9.65 5.41
C LEU A 98 -1.15 9.11 6.64
N ALA A 99 -1.39 9.97 7.64
CA ALA A 99 -2.14 9.61 8.84
C ALA A 99 -3.64 9.40 8.55
N ALA A 100 -4.22 10.25 7.70
CA ALA A 100 -5.64 10.21 7.35
C ALA A 100 -5.96 9.30 6.14
N ALA A 101 -4.98 8.51 5.68
CA ALA A 101 -5.15 7.63 4.53
C ALA A 101 -6.31 6.64 4.76
N PRO A 102 -7.32 6.58 3.87
CA PRO A 102 -8.41 5.63 4.00
C PRO A 102 -7.88 4.19 3.94
N ARG A 103 -8.48 3.32 4.76
CA ARG A 103 -8.17 1.89 4.82
C ARG A 103 -9.30 1.10 4.18
N ILE A 104 -8.99 0.43 3.08
CA ILE A 104 -9.96 -0.21 2.21
C ILE A 104 -9.73 -1.71 2.20
N LYS A 105 -10.78 -2.50 2.47
CA LYS A 105 -10.70 -3.98 2.46
C LYS A 105 -10.80 -4.53 1.05
N ASP A 106 -11.75 -4.04 0.27
CA ASP A 106 -12.00 -4.52 -1.08
C ASP A 106 -10.94 -4.01 -2.07
N TRP A 107 -10.46 -4.92 -2.92
CA TRP A 107 -9.38 -4.61 -3.86
C TRP A 107 -9.82 -3.66 -4.99
N ASN A 108 -11.07 -3.76 -5.45
CA ASN A 108 -11.56 -2.87 -6.50
C ASN A 108 -11.86 -1.48 -5.94
N GLU A 109 -12.49 -1.40 -4.76
CA GLU A 109 -12.69 -0.14 -4.04
C GLU A 109 -11.36 0.56 -3.76
N PHE A 110 -10.32 -0.19 -3.39
CA PHE A 110 -8.97 0.35 -3.20
C PHE A 110 -8.45 1.04 -4.48
N LYS A 111 -8.52 0.35 -5.63
CA LYS A 111 -8.10 0.93 -6.92
C LYS A 111 -8.97 2.13 -7.33
N GLN A 112 -10.29 2.06 -7.12
CA GLN A 112 -11.19 3.17 -7.41
C GLN A 112 -10.87 4.38 -6.53
N THR A 113 -10.56 4.18 -5.26
CA THR A 113 -10.17 5.26 -4.34
C THR A 113 -8.90 5.97 -4.83
N ILE A 114 -7.91 5.23 -5.32
CA ILE A 114 -6.72 5.82 -5.96
C ILE A 114 -7.12 6.68 -7.16
N ILE A 115 -7.95 6.17 -8.07
CA ILE A 115 -8.42 6.91 -9.25
C ILE A 115 -9.17 8.19 -8.86
N LYS A 116 -9.96 8.16 -7.79
CA LYS A 116 -10.68 9.33 -7.27
C LYS A 116 -9.75 10.40 -6.72
N PHE A 117 -8.67 10.03 -6.03
CA PHE A 117 -7.64 10.99 -5.65
C PHE A 117 -6.88 11.51 -6.88
N GLU A 118 -6.57 10.64 -7.85
CA GLU A 118 -5.85 11.03 -9.07
C GLU A 118 -6.66 11.98 -9.97
N SER A 119 -7.99 11.86 -10.00
CA SER A 119 -8.89 12.74 -10.73
C SER A 119 -9.27 14.01 -9.97
N GLY A 120 -8.99 14.08 -8.67
CA GLY A 120 -9.37 15.18 -7.80
C GLY A 120 -10.81 15.14 -7.27
N GLU A 121 -11.55 14.05 -7.51
CA GLU A 121 -12.85 13.78 -6.86
C GLU A 121 -12.69 13.72 -5.34
N LEU A 122 -11.63 13.05 -4.88
CA LEU A 122 -11.21 13.05 -3.48
C LEU A 122 -10.01 13.99 -3.28
N LYS A 123 -10.00 14.67 -2.13
CA LYS A 123 -8.90 15.57 -1.73
C LYS A 123 -8.38 15.14 -0.37
N ALA A 124 -7.07 14.97 -0.25
CA ALA A 124 -6.40 14.75 1.01
C ALA A 124 -5.90 16.09 1.57
N LYS A 125 -5.59 16.12 2.87
CA LYS A 125 -4.92 17.26 3.49
C LYS A 125 -3.41 17.15 3.23
N PRO A 126 -2.79 18.14 2.56
CA PRO A 126 -1.34 18.22 2.38
C PRO A 126 -0.57 17.98 3.68
N ALA A 127 0.57 17.32 3.59
CA ALA A 127 1.53 17.29 4.69
C ALA A 127 2.18 18.67 4.81
N VAL A 128 2.13 19.25 6.01
CA VAL A 128 2.91 20.43 6.37
C VAL A 128 4.01 19.91 7.27
N ILE A 129 5.25 19.91 6.78
CA ILE A 129 6.40 19.55 7.61
C ILE A 129 6.50 20.64 8.67
N SER A 130 6.36 20.29 9.95
CA SER A 130 6.69 21.22 11.01
C SER A 130 8.19 21.52 10.87
N GLN A 131 8.52 22.72 10.40
CA GLN A 131 9.89 23.22 10.56
C GLN A 131 10.10 23.36 12.07
N ASP A 132 11.15 22.73 12.58
CA ASP A 132 11.65 23.00 13.92
C ASP A 132 11.89 24.52 14.03
N GLU A 133 11.27 25.17 15.02
CA GLU A 133 11.64 26.52 15.49
C GLU A 133 13.02 26.49 16.17
#